data_AF-A0A2J6PS90-F1
#
_entry.id   AF-A0A2J6PS90-F1
#
_cell.length_a   1.000
_cell.length_b   1.000
_cell.length_c   1.000
_cell.angle_alpha   90.00
_cell.angle_beta   90.00
_cell.angle_gamma   90.00
#
_symmetry.space_group_name_H-M   'P 1'
#
loop_
_entity.id
_entity.type
_entity.pdbx_description
1 polymer ?
#
loop_
_entity_poly.entity_id
_entity_poly.type
_entity_poly.pdbx_seq_one_letter_code
_entity_poly.pdbx_strand_id
1 'polypeptide(L)'
;MQISLFKALLLFISFGKCYAAIPWTLIGCDEYKFRGADIDTIWANANQMVTNAQKQIDLIPGNRITLMTTSGASIAGANAAFMFNIPWDAKTGTNSAGKATMGTVDDVYTNVGQAMAKTLKGTAIDPNTGQLVFDLTRDEAFLFCEGGGLTRGDFPGNIFGGPVWYAKVENAGQTEYVAPQYATGSLQQPCTEKAEDYIGKTFISKHIIQRPGHADVISDVTGVILCPNRQTNPDALPALSPNFVPGPDRNVNAYISAPGILIHEMVHVVGRSRGQTWGDVAYAFTNCLNMAKTDQNTALQNPDNYRLFAEVSQSPKTEWLAPQIQGTTTPPAQPAGAARRARR
;
A
#
# COMPACT_ATOMS: atom_id res chain seq x y z
N MET A 1 -32.50 -46.05 -16.79
CA MET A 1 -32.57 -44.67 -16.28
C MET A 1 -31.16 -44.27 -15.82
N GLN A 2 -30.30 -43.83 -16.76
CA GLN A 2 -28.93 -43.38 -16.47
C GLN A 2 -28.95 -41.85 -16.44
N ILE A 3 -29.31 -41.29 -15.28
CA ILE A 3 -29.20 -39.87 -15.02
C ILE A 3 -27.92 -39.66 -14.22
N SER A 4 -26.85 -39.33 -14.94
CA SER A 4 -25.94 -38.25 -14.59
C SER A 4 -25.26 -38.26 -13.21
N LEU A 5 -24.28 -39.16 -12.99
CA LEU A 5 -23.18 -38.84 -12.06
C LEU A 5 -22.23 -37.77 -12.63
N PHE A 6 -22.16 -37.64 -13.96
CA PHE A 6 -21.22 -36.72 -14.62
C PHE A 6 -21.61 -35.23 -14.52
N LYS A 7 -22.90 -34.87 -14.44
CA LYS A 7 -23.29 -33.46 -14.23
C LYS A 7 -23.18 -33.02 -12.76
N ALA A 8 -23.25 -33.94 -11.81
CA ALA A 8 -23.03 -33.62 -10.39
C ALA A 8 -21.55 -33.30 -10.11
N LEU A 9 -20.62 -33.99 -10.78
CA LEU A 9 -19.19 -33.70 -10.67
C LEU A 9 -18.80 -32.38 -11.36
N LEU A 10 -19.45 -32.03 -12.48
CA LEU A 10 -19.22 -30.75 -13.17
C LEU A 10 -19.87 -29.54 -12.49
N LEU A 11 -20.88 -29.73 -11.63
CA LEU A 11 -21.47 -28.66 -10.82
C LEU A 11 -20.57 -28.25 -9.63
N PHE A 12 -19.65 -29.09 -9.18
CA PHE A 12 -18.63 -28.71 -8.18
C PHE A 12 -17.39 -28.02 -8.79
N ILE A 13 -17.28 -27.96 -10.12
CA ILE A 13 -16.26 -27.18 -10.85
C ILE A 13 -16.84 -25.79 -11.23
N SER A 14 -17.97 -25.39 -10.62
CA SER A 14 -18.52 -24.06 -10.79
C SER A 14 -17.87 -23.07 -9.81
N PHE A 15 -16.87 -22.34 -10.33
CA PHE A 15 -16.53 -20.96 -9.96
C PHE A 15 -16.34 -20.62 -8.47
N GLY A 16 -15.71 -21.49 -7.69
CA GLY A 16 -14.95 -21.00 -6.55
C GLY A 16 -13.81 -20.15 -7.09
N LYS A 17 -13.92 -18.81 -7.02
CA LYS A 17 -12.75 -17.94 -7.11
C LYS A 17 -11.77 -18.50 -6.08
N CYS A 18 -10.72 -19.19 -6.53
CA CYS A 18 -9.63 -19.62 -5.68
C CYS A 18 -8.93 -18.33 -5.23
N TYR A 19 -9.42 -17.73 -4.16
CA TYR A 19 -8.68 -16.69 -3.47
C TYR A 19 -7.39 -17.36 -2.99
N ALA A 20 -6.24 -16.87 -3.46
CA ALA A 20 -4.97 -17.33 -2.95
C ALA A 20 -4.96 -17.06 -1.45
N ALA A 21 -4.64 -18.08 -0.65
CA ALA A 21 -4.54 -17.94 0.79
C ALA A 21 -3.56 -16.82 1.12
N ILE A 22 -3.92 -15.92 2.05
CA ILE A 22 -3.03 -14.87 2.53
C ILE A 22 -1.87 -15.55 3.26
N PRO A 23 -0.61 -15.39 2.81
CA PRO A 23 0.52 -16.09 3.42
C PRO A 23 1.04 -15.41 4.69
N TRP A 24 0.47 -14.26 5.05
CA TRP A 24 0.74 -13.55 6.28
C TRP A 24 -0.11 -14.12 7.42
N THR A 25 0.42 -14.12 8.63
CA THR A 25 -0.32 -14.53 9.82
C THR A 25 -1.37 -13.46 10.14
N LEU A 26 -2.64 -13.84 10.07
CA LEU A 26 -3.76 -12.93 10.26
C LEU A 26 -4.10 -12.79 11.74
N ILE A 27 -4.34 -11.56 12.20
CA ILE A 27 -4.72 -11.26 13.58
C ILE A 27 -6.01 -10.43 13.58
N GLY A 28 -7.05 -10.93 14.24
CA GLY A 28 -8.34 -10.24 14.34
C GLY A 28 -9.09 -10.12 13.00
N CYS A 29 -8.71 -10.92 12.01
CA CYS A 29 -9.34 -10.92 10.68
C CYS A 29 -10.49 -11.92 10.55
N ASP A 30 -10.71 -12.75 11.57
CA ASP A 30 -11.86 -13.65 11.63
C ASP A 30 -13.14 -12.81 11.64
N GLU A 31 -14.05 -13.11 10.70
CA GLU A 31 -15.30 -12.36 10.49
C GLU A 31 -15.14 -10.87 10.17
N TYR A 32 -13.91 -10.39 9.98
CA TYR A 32 -13.65 -9.00 9.62
C TYR A 32 -14.33 -8.67 8.29
N LYS A 33 -15.08 -7.55 8.28
CA LYS A 33 -15.68 -6.98 7.09
C LYS A 33 -15.49 -5.48 7.08
N PHE A 34 -14.98 -4.97 5.97
CA PHE A 34 -15.08 -3.56 5.63
C PHE A 34 -16.12 -3.41 4.52
N ARG A 35 -17.27 -2.79 4.85
CA ARG A 35 -18.38 -2.56 3.91
C ARG A 35 -18.76 -3.80 3.08
N GLY A 36 -18.76 -4.96 3.73
CA GLY A 36 -19.14 -6.25 3.14
C GLY A 36 -18.02 -7.06 2.50
N ALA A 37 -16.82 -6.50 2.27
CA ALA A 37 -15.66 -7.26 1.82
C ALA A 37 -14.84 -7.77 3.01
N ASP A 38 -14.42 -9.03 2.96
CA ASP A 38 -13.45 -9.61 3.89
C ASP A 38 -12.00 -9.30 3.47
N ILE A 39 -11.08 -9.69 4.33
CA ILE A 39 -9.65 -9.52 4.11
C ILE A 39 -9.16 -10.25 2.86
N ASP A 40 -9.69 -11.44 2.54
CA ASP A 40 -9.31 -12.20 1.34
C ASP A 40 -9.68 -11.44 0.07
N THR A 41 -10.88 -10.84 0.04
CA THR A 41 -11.32 -10.00 -1.08
C THR A 41 -10.43 -8.77 -1.24
N ILE A 42 -10.10 -8.09 -0.14
CA ILE A 42 -9.23 -6.91 -0.15
C ILE A 42 -7.82 -7.29 -0.66
N TRP A 43 -7.27 -8.37 -0.14
CA TRP A 43 -5.94 -8.88 -0.50
C TRP A 43 -5.85 -9.31 -1.97
N ALA A 44 -6.83 -10.05 -2.45
CA ALA A 44 -6.88 -10.48 -3.84
C ALA A 44 -7.05 -9.29 -4.79
N ASN A 45 -7.84 -8.29 -4.42
CA ASN A 45 -7.99 -7.08 -5.22
C ASN A 45 -6.70 -6.24 -5.24
N ALA A 46 -5.97 -6.17 -4.12
CA ALA A 46 -4.66 -5.51 -4.07
C ALA A 46 -3.63 -6.20 -5.00
N ASN A 47 -3.56 -7.54 -4.98
CA ASN A 47 -2.70 -8.30 -5.92
C ASN A 47 -3.07 -8.02 -7.39
N GLN A 48 -4.38 -7.95 -7.69
CA GLN A 48 -4.86 -7.60 -9.02
C GLN A 48 -4.49 -6.15 -9.39
N MET A 49 -4.53 -5.22 -8.45
CA MET A 49 -4.12 -3.84 -8.64
C MET A 49 -2.65 -3.69 -8.95
N VAL A 50 -1.77 -4.40 -8.22
CA VAL A 50 -0.34 -4.50 -8.52
C VAL A 50 -0.13 -5.03 -9.94
N THR A 51 -0.76 -6.16 -10.29
CA THR A 51 -0.66 -6.75 -11.63
C THR A 51 -1.10 -5.80 -12.74
N ASN A 52 -2.19 -5.05 -12.51
CA ASN A 52 -2.69 -4.09 -13.50
C ASN A 52 -1.79 -2.87 -13.61
N ALA A 53 -1.19 -2.40 -12.51
CA ALA A 53 -0.21 -1.32 -12.53
C ALA A 53 0.99 -1.71 -13.39
N GLN A 54 1.57 -2.90 -13.20
CA GLN A 54 2.68 -3.39 -14.03
C GLN A 54 2.31 -3.47 -15.51
N LYS A 55 1.11 -3.99 -15.82
CA LYS A 55 0.59 -3.99 -17.21
C LYS A 55 0.46 -2.58 -17.78
N GLN A 56 0.09 -1.57 -16.99
CA GLN A 56 0.08 -0.18 -17.47
C GLN A 56 1.50 0.33 -17.75
N ILE A 57 2.48 -0.05 -16.94
CA ILE A 57 3.89 0.31 -17.16
C ILE A 57 4.39 -0.30 -18.49
N ASP A 58 4.12 -1.58 -18.72
CA ASP A 58 4.50 -2.29 -19.95
C ASP A 58 3.90 -1.69 -21.22
N LEU A 59 2.74 -1.03 -21.11
CA LEU A 59 2.07 -0.36 -22.22
C LEU A 59 2.72 0.98 -22.60
N ILE A 60 3.63 1.53 -21.78
CA ILE A 60 4.27 2.82 -22.05
C ILE A 60 5.31 2.66 -23.17
N PRO A 61 5.09 3.22 -24.37
CA PRO A 61 5.99 3.04 -25.49
C PRO A 61 7.33 3.72 -25.24
N GLY A 62 8.39 2.96 -25.51
CA GLY A 62 9.76 3.40 -25.31
C GLY A 62 10.46 3.99 -26.53
N ASN A 63 9.85 3.90 -27.71
CA ASN A 63 10.55 4.12 -28.99
C ASN A 63 9.71 5.01 -29.91
N ARG A 64 10.39 5.91 -30.64
CA ARG A 64 9.80 6.96 -31.52
C ARG A 64 8.92 6.48 -32.68
N ILE A 65 8.83 5.17 -32.95
CA ILE A 65 8.25 4.63 -34.18
C ILE A 65 6.85 4.04 -33.96
N THR A 66 6.43 3.83 -32.70
CA THR A 66 5.08 3.34 -32.44
C THR A 66 4.11 4.52 -32.55
N LEU A 67 3.57 4.75 -33.75
CA LEU A 67 2.39 5.58 -33.93
C LEU A 67 1.34 5.03 -32.94
N MET A 68 0.99 5.80 -31.92
CA MET A 68 0.10 5.33 -30.85
C MET A 68 -1.32 5.19 -31.40
N THR A 69 -1.60 4.10 -32.09
CA THR A 69 -2.92 3.82 -32.68
C THR A 69 -3.94 3.33 -31.66
N THR A 70 -3.56 3.19 -30.38
CA THR A 70 -4.43 2.76 -29.29
C THR A 70 -4.46 3.77 -28.16
N SER A 71 -5.66 4.20 -27.74
CA SER A 71 -5.88 5.12 -26.62
C SER A 71 -5.24 4.69 -25.30
N GLY A 72 -5.12 3.37 -25.06
CA GLY A 72 -4.57 2.82 -23.80
C GLY A 72 -3.10 3.20 -23.52
N ALA A 73 -2.21 3.10 -24.51
CA ALA A 73 -0.80 3.48 -24.35
C ALA A 73 -0.63 4.99 -24.06
N SER A 74 -1.48 5.82 -24.68
CA SER A 74 -1.52 7.27 -24.42
C SER A 74 -1.85 7.57 -22.97
N ILE A 75 -2.89 6.91 -22.47
CA ILE A 75 -3.43 7.10 -21.12
C ILE A 75 -2.44 6.58 -20.08
N ALA A 76 -1.85 5.40 -20.30
CA ALA A 76 -0.83 4.84 -19.41
C ALA A 76 0.37 5.77 -19.26
N GLY A 77 0.91 6.27 -20.38
CA GLY A 77 2.02 7.22 -20.38
C GLY A 77 1.67 8.55 -19.72
N ALA A 78 0.48 9.09 -19.97
CA ALA A 78 -0.01 10.31 -19.33
C ALA A 78 -0.14 10.15 -17.81
N ASN A 79 -0.75 9.05 -17.34
CA ASN A 79 -0.90 8.77 -15.91
C ASN A 79 0.45 8.55 -15.22
N ALA A 80 1.41 7.88 -15.88
CA ALA A 80 2.76 7.69 -15.35
C ALA A 80 3.56 9.00 -15.29
N ALA A 81 3.49 9.83 -16.33
CA ALA A 81 4.07 11.17 -16.34
C ALA A 81 3.51 12.03 -15.21
N PHE A 82 2.24 11.81 -14.89
CA PHE A 82 1.56 12.55 -13.85
C PHE A 82 1.95 12.11 -12.43
N MET A 83 2.06 10.80 -12.18
CA MET A 83 2.37 10.26 -10.84
C MET A 83 3.86 10.20 -10.51
N PHE A 84 4.73 10.13 -11.53
CA PHE A 84 6.18 9.96 -11.34
C PHE A 84 7.03 10.95 -12.14
N ASN A 85 6.41 11.96 -12.78
CA ASN A 85 7.10 13.03 -13.51
C ASN A 85 8.08 12.51 -14.58
N ILE A 86 7.69 11.45 -15.29
CA ILE A 86 8.48 10.96 -16.42
C ILE A 86 8.33 11.89 -17.63
N PRO A 87 9.39 12.08 -18.44
CA PRO A 87 9.26 12.71 -19.75
C PRO A 87 8.32 11.89 -20.64
N TRP A 88 7.24 12.49 -21.10
CA TRP A 88 6.22 11.83 -21.90
C TRP A 88 5.70 12.73 -23.02
N ASP A 89 5.59 12.18 -24.21
CA ASP A 89 4.95 12.81 -25.36
C ASP A 89 4.09 11.78 -26.10
N ALA A 90 2.85 12.14 -26.41
CA ALA A 90 1.90 11.22 -27.04
C ALA A 90 2.31 10.82 -28.47
N LYS A 91 3.26 11.49 -29.13
CA LYS A 91 3.71 11.09 -30.47
C LYS A 91 4.96 10.20 -30.42
N THR A 92 5.80 10.40 -29.42
CA THR A 92 7.15 9.84 -29.38
C THR A 92 7.42 8.92 -28.18
N GLY A 93 6.47 8.83 -27.25
CA GLY A 93 6.56 8.01 -26.05
C GLY A 93 7.42 8.65 -24.96
N THR A 94 8.04 7.79 -24.13
CA THR A 94 8.99 8.23 -23.11
C THR A 94 10.45 8.09 -23.58
N ASN A 95 11.34 8.93 -23.07
CA ASN A 95 12.78 8.86 -23.34
C ASN A 95 13.49 7.86 -22.40
N SER A 96 14.80 7.67 -22.55
CA SER A 96 15.57 6.75 -21.72
C SER A 96 15.52 7.08 -20.22
N ALA A 97 15.41 8.36 -19.84
CA ALA A 97 15.28 8.75 -18.44
C ALA A 97 13.93 8.31 -17.87
N GLY A 98 12.83 8.56 -18.59
CA GLY A 98 11.52 8.09 -18.17
C GLY A 98 11.40 6.57 -18.15
N LYS A 99 12.07 5.85 -19.06
CA LYS A 99 12.21 4.39 -18.97
C LYS A 99 12.89 3.94 -17.69
N ALA A 100 13.99 4.59 -17.31
CA ALA A 100 14.72 4.25 -16.09
C ALA A 100 13.85 4.49 -14.84
N THR A 101 13.12 5.61 -14.80
CA THR A 101 12.13 5.88 -13.74
C THR A 101 11.06 4.79 -13.71
N MET A 102 10.46 4.44 -14.85
CA MET A 102 9.42 3.41 -14.88
C MET A 102 9.94 2.01 -14.56
N GLY A 103 11.20 1.70 -14.87
CA GLY A 103 11.85 0.47 -14.40
C GLY A 103 12.00 0.43 -12.89
N THR A 104 12.24 1.58 -12.24
CA THR A 104 12.24 1.68 -10.77
C THR A 104 10.84 1.46 -10.20
N VAL A 105 9.81 2.04 -10.84
CA VAL A 105 8.42 1.88 -10.41
C VAL A 105 7.94 0.42 -10.56
N ASP A 106 8.26 -0.22 -11.68
CA ASP A 106 7.93 -1.63 -11.92
C ASP A 106 8.65 -2.57 -10.94
N ASP A 107 9.92 -2.30 -10.63
CA ASP A 107 10.66 -3.05 -9.60
C ASP A 107 10.01 -2.91 -8.21
N VAL A 108 9.49 -1.73 -7.85
CA VAL A 108 8.72 -1.58 -6.60
C VAL A 108 7.43 -2.39 -6.63
N TYR A 109 6.64 -2.37 -7.71
CA TYR A 109 5.44 -3.21 -7.80
C TYR A 109 5.75 -4.71 -7.78
N THR A 110 6.84 -5.12 -8.43
CA THR A 110 7.35 -6.50 -8.35
C THR A 110 7.63 -6.88 -6.90
N ASN A 111 8.33 -6.01 -6.16
CA ASN A 111 8.66 -6.25 -4.76
C ASN A 111 7.42 -6.18 -3.83
N VAL A 112 6.41 -5.35 -4.16
CA VAL A 112 5.11 -5.37 -3.46
C VAL A 112 4.43 -6.73 -3.67
N GLY A 113 4.38 -7.23 -4.90
CA GLY A 113 3.85 -8.56 -5.19
C GLY A 113 4.59 -9.67 -4.44
N GLN A 114 5.93 -9.57 -4.37
CA GLN A 114 6.74 -10.48 -3.57
C GLN A 114 6.47 -10.36 -2.06
N ALA A 115 6.27 -9.15 -1.53
CA ALA A 115 5.95 -8.92 -0.12
C ALA A 115 4.60 -9.55 0.24
N MET A 116 3.59 -9.33 -0.60
CA MET A 116 2.28 -9.97 -0.48
C MET A 116 2.39 -11.49 -0.59
N ALA A 117 3.27 -12.03 -1.44
CA ALA A 117 3.50 -13.47 -1.51
C ALA A 117 4.38 -14.03 -0.37
N LYS A 118 4.86 -13.19 0.56
CA LYS A 118 5.86 -13.56 1.59
C LYS A 118 7.14 -14.17 0.96
N THR A 119 7.54 -13.64 -0.20
CA THR A 119 8.73 -14.05 -0.97
C THR A 119 9.82 -12.97 -1.07
N LEU A 120 9.54 -11.75 -0.59
CA LEU A 120 10.46 -10.62 -0.68
C LEU A 120 11.69 -10.82 0.21
N LYS A 121 12.86 -10.59 -0.38
CA LYS A 121 14.15 -10.61 0.31
C LYS A 121 14.77 -9.24 0.30
N GLY A 122 15.36 -8.84 1.42
CA GLY A 122 16.14 -7.63 1.49
C GLY A 122 17.48 -7.77 0.78
N THR A 123 18.17 -6.65 0.63
CA THR A 123 19.50 -6.59 -0.01
C THR A 123 20.63 -6.40 0.99
N ALA A 124 20.32 -5.98 2.22
CA ALA A 124 21.30 -5.78 3.29
C ALA A 124 21.65 -7.10 3.99
N ILE A 125 22.94 -7.32 4.25
CA ILE A 125 23.47 -8.44 5.02
C ILE A 125 24.02 -7.90 6.35
N ASP A 126 23.66 -8.52 7.47
CA ASP A 126 24.25 -8.23 8.76
C ASP A 126 25.72 -8.70 8.76
N PRO A 127 26.69 -7.80 8.98
CA PRO A 127 28.12 -8.14 8.90
C PRO A 127 28.57 -9.12 10.00
N ASN A 128 27.83 -9.25 11.11
CA ASN A 128 28.17 -10.13 12.22
C ASN A 128 27.64 -11.55 12.01
N THR A 129 26.47 -11.68 11.37
CA THR A 129 25.80 -12.98 11.20
C THR A 129 25.91 -13.53 9.79
N GLY A 130 26.25 -12.69 8.79
CA GLY A 130 26.25 -13.04 7.38
C GLY A 130 24.86 -13.33 6.81
N GLN A 131 23.79 -13.02 7.56
CA GLN A 131 22.40 -13.26 7.15
C GLN A 131 21.77 -11.98 6.60
N LEU A 132 20.72 -12.14 5.79
CA LEU A 132 19.91 -11.00 5.36
C LEU A 132 19.30 -10.30 6.58
N VAL A 133 19.36 -8.97 6.60
CA VAL A 133 18.74 -8.14 7.65
C VAL A 133 17.20 -8.20 7.56
N PHE A 134 16.68 -8.55 6.39
CA PHE A 134 15.25 -8.68 6.13
C PHE A 134 15.02 -9.83 5.15
N ASP A 135 14.25 -10.84 5.53
CA ASP A 135 13.91 -11.96 4.65
C ASP A 135 12.52 -12.51 4.99
N LEU A 136 11.47 -12.00 4.32
CA LEU A 136 10.10 -12.47 4.57
C LEU A 136 9.91 -13.95 4.24
N THR A 137 10.80 -14.58 3.48
CA THR A 137 10.71 -16.03 3.21
C THR A 137 10.98 -16.88 4.43
N ARG A 138 11.59 -16.29 5.47
CA ARG A 138 11.98 -16.94 6.72
C ARG A 138 11.31 -16.28 7.91
N ASP A 139 11.14 -14.96 7.86
CA ASP A 139 10.60 -14.17 8.96
C ASP A 139 9.08 -14.31 9.04
N GLU A 140 8.53 -14.24 10.26
CA GLU A 140 7.09 -14.09 10.42
C GLU A 140 6.63 -12.69 9.99
N ALA A 141 5.42 -12.62 9.45
CA ALA A 141 4.80 -11.37 9.00
C ALA A 141 3.33 -11.39 9.40
N PHE A 142 2.87 -10.29 9.99
CA PHE A 142 1.55 -10.23 10.63
C PHE A 142 0.67 -9.17 9.98
N LEU A 143 -0.55 -9.55 9.63
CA LEU A 143 -1.58 -8.64 9.14
C LEU A 143 -2.70 -8.55 10.17
N PHE A 144 -2.89 -7.35 10.73
CA PHE A 144 -3.91 -7.06 11.72
C PHE A 144 -5.11 -6.41 11.03
N CYS A 145 -6.30 -6.97 11.24
CA CYS A 145 -7.55 -6.36 10.79
C CYS A 145 -8.16 -5.59 11.95
N GLU A 146 -8.08 -4.25 11.87
CA GLU A 146 -8.43 -3.35 12.96
C GLU A 146 -7.69 -3.69 14.28
N GLY A 147 -8.22 -3.24 15.42
CA GLY A 147 -7.74 -3.64 16.75
C GLY A 147 -8.30 -4.97 17.27
N GLY A 148 -9.14 -5.68 16.49
CA GLY A 148 -10.03 -6.75 16.97
C GLY A 148 -9.34 -7.99 17.59
N GLY A 149 -8.07 -8.24 17.24
CA GLY A 149 -7.27 -9.34 17.81
C GLY A 149 -6.29 -8.91 18.90
N LEU A 150 -6.29 -7.63 19.29
CA LEU A 150 -5.36 -7.08 20.27
C LEU A 150 -6.02 -6.96 21.64
N THR A 151 -5.33 -7.43 22.67
CA THR A 151 -5.72 -7.28 24.06
C THR A 151 -4.69 -6.41 24.77
N ARG A 152 -5.15 -5.52 25.67
CA ARG A 152 -4.25 -4.75 26.53
C ARG A 152 -4.02 -5.50 27.83
N GLY A 153 -2.77 -5.78 28.15
CA GLY A 153 -2.43 -6.46 29.38
C GLY A 153 -0.95 -6.72 29.52
N ASP A 154 -0.61 -7.35 30.62
CA ASP A 154 0.69 -7.99 30.79
C ASP A 154 0.63 -9.43 30.26
N PHE A 155 1.77 -10.02 29.94
CA PHE A 155 1.89 -11.40 29.51
C PHE A 155 3.24 -12.00 29.94
N PRO A 156 3.35 -13.33 30.07
CA PRO A 156 4.62 -13.98 30.41
C PRO A 156 5.72 -13.64 29.39
N GLY A 157 6.91 -13.25 29.87
CA GLY A 157 8.01 -12.84 28.99
C GLY A 157 7.88 -11.41 28.42
N ASN A 158 6.93 -10.61 28.93
CA ASN A 158 6.78 -9.21 28.52
C ASN A 158 8.02 -8.36 28.86
N ILE A 159 8.65 -7.83 27.83
CA ILE A 159 9.86 -6.99 27.93
C ILE A 159 9.60 -5.49 28.10
N PHE A 160 8.33 -5.05 28.04
CA PHE A 160 7.97 -3.64 27.97
C PHE A 160 7.79 -2.97 29.34
N GLY A 161 7.96 -3.71 30.44
CA GLY A 161 7.91 -3.17 31.81
C GLY A 161 6.51 -2.75 32.28
N GLY A 162 5.45 -3.16 31.58
CA GLY A 162 4.06 -2.87 31.93
C GLY A 162 3.06 -3.34 30.88
N PRO A 163 1.74 -3.08 31.09
CA PRO A 163 0.69 -3.53 30.18
C PRO A 163 0.80 -2.88 28.80
N VAL A 164 0.81 -3.70 27.75
CA VAL A 164 0.85 -3.28 26.35
C VAL A 164 -0.29 -3.89 25.55
N TRP A 165 -0.54 -3.39 24.34
CA TRP A 165 -1.39 -4.08 23.37
C TRP A 165 -0.62 -5.22 22.70
N TYR A 166 -1.18 -6.43 22.73
CA TYR A 166 -0.58 -7.60 22.10
C TYR A 166 -1.65 -8.54 21.55
N ALA A 167 -1.25 -9.37 20.59
CA ALA A 167 -2.01 -10.53 20.14
C ALA A 167 -1.39 -11.80 20.72
N LYS A 168 -2.24 -12.73 21.14
CA LYS A 168 -1.84 -14.08 21.54
C LYS A 168 -2.14 -15.03 20.37
N VAL A 169 -1.12 -15.71 19.87
CA VAL A 169 -1.23 -16.66 18.75
C VAL A 169 -0.88 -18.04 19.30
N GLU A 170 -1.71 -19.03 19.01
CA GLU A 170 -1.43 -20.44 19.36
C GLU A 170 -1.00 -21.17 18.08
N ASN A 171 0.24 -21.62 18.04
CA ASN A 171 0.82 -22.27 16.87
C ASN A 171 1.47 -23.59 17.28
N ALA A 172 0.96 -24.71 16.74
CA ALA A 172 1.47 -26.06 17.03
C ALA A 172 1.65 -26.37 18.54
N GLY A 173 0.76 -25.84 19.38
CA GLY A 173 0.82 -26.02 20.84
C GLY A 173 1.82 -25.11 21.56
N GLN A 174 2.43 -24.15 20.85
CA GLN A 174 3.22 -23.06 21.42
C GLN A 174 2.40 -21.78 21.47
N THR A 175 2.50 -21.08 22.60
CA THR A 175 1.92 -19.75 22.74
C THR A 175 2.96 -18.72 22.30
N GLU A 176 2.54 -17.86 21.39
CA GLU A 176 3.31 -16.75 20.86
C GLU A 176 2.59 -15.44 21.18
N TYR A 177 3.37 -14.40 21.46
CA TYR A 177 2.88 -13.06 21.71
C TYR A 177 3.45 -12.10 20.68
N VAL A 178 2.58 -11.29 20.09
CA VAL A 178 2.97 -10.29 19.09
C VAL A 178 2.52 -8.92 19.56
N ALA A 179 3.46 -8.04 19.85
CA ALA A 179 3.20 -6.70 20.35
C ALA A 179 3.62 -5.65 19.31
N PRO A 180 2.68 -4.88 18.72
CA PRO A 180 3.00 -3.76 17.84
C PRO A 180 3.82 -2.70 18.58
N GLN A 181 5.07 -2.44 18.15
CA GLN A 181 5.97 -1.57 18.92
C GLN A 181 5.42 -0.14 19.08
N TYR A 182 4.72 0.37 18.06
CA TYR A 182 4.15 1.72 18.09
C TYR A 182 3.07 1.89 19.16
N ALA A 183 2.45 0.80 19.62
CA ALA A 183 1.33 0.82 20.57
C ALA A 183 1.75 0.52 22.01
N THR A 184 3.05 0.30 22.27
CA THR A 184 3.56 -0.15 23.58
C THR A 184 3.32 0.84 24.72
N GLY A 185 3.22 2.15 24.44
CA GLY A 185 2.84 3.18 25.43
C GLY A 185 1.37 3.59 25.38
N SER A 186 0.58 3.07 24.46
CA SER A 186 -0.79 3.55 24.23
C SER A 186 -1.78 2.97 25.23
N LEU A 187 -2.64 3.83 25.78
CA LEU A 187 -3.83 3.42 26.52
C LEU A 187 -5.01 3.14 25.60
N GLN A 188 -5.01 3.71 24.40
CA GLN A 188 -6.07 3.55 23.39
C GLN A 188 -5.80 2.29 22.56
N GLN A 189 -6.85 1.55 22.23
CA GLN A 189 -6.73 0.40 21.35
C GLN A 189 -6.29 0.86 19.97
N PRO A 190 -5.37 0.13 19.31
CA PRO A 190 -5.08 0.34 17.91
C PRO A 190 -6.34 0.43 17.04
N CYS A 191 -6.29 1.36 16.10
CA CYS A 191 -7.40 1.81 15.25
C CYS A 191 -8.51 2.61 15.97
N THR A 192 -8.40 2.91 17.26
CA THR A 192 -9.38 3.73 18.00
C THR A 192 -8.80 5.06 18.46
N GLU A 193 -7.52 5.29 18.19
CA GLU A 193 -6.82 6.48 18.62
C GLU A 193 -7.47 7.73 17.99
N LYS A 194 -7.49 8.86 18.69
CA LYS A 194 -8.01 10.12 18.11
C LYS A 194 -6.89 11.04 17.60
N ALA A 195 -5.67 10.85 18.10
CA ALA A 195 -4.55 11.73 17.85
C ALA A 195 -3.76 11.38 16.58
N GLU A 196 -3.93 10.17 16.04
CA GLU A 196 -3.22 9.71 14.84
C GLU A 196 -4.21 9.44 13.72
N ASP A 197 -4.10 10.12 12.58
CA ASP A 197 -4.96 9.87 11.43
C ASP A 197 -4.30 8.86 10.49
N TYR A 198 -4.56 7.57 10.69
CA TYR A 198 -4.07 6.49 9.82
C TYR A 198 -5.18 5.48 9.55
N ILE A 199 -5.29 5.07 8.28
CA ILE A 199 -6.23 4.04 7.80
C ILE A 199 -5.53 2.72 7.47
N GLY A 200 -4.20 2.74 7.48
CA GLY A 200 -3.29 1.60 7.47
C GLY A 200 -1.98 2.01 8.17
N LYS A 201 -1.19 1.06 8.66
CA LYS A 201 0.15 1.34 9.17
C LYS A 201 1.05 0.12 9.09
N THR A 202 2.29 0.35 8.65
CA THR A 202 3.37 -0.64 8.66
C THR A 202 4.30 -0.36 9.84
N PHE A 203 4.58 -1.37 10.66
CA PHE A 203 5.34 -1.23 11.91
C PHE A 203 6.21 -2.46 12.18
N ILE A 204 7.14 -2.33 13.12
CA ILE A 204 7.85 -3.48 13.66
C ILE A 204 7.05 -3.99 14.86
N SER A 205 6.91 -5.30 14.98
CA SER A 205 6.35 -5.94 16.18
C SER A 205 7.46 -6.67 16.91
N LYS A 206 7.36 -6.74 18.24
CA LYS A 206 8.11 -7.76 18.98
C LYS A 206 7.31 -9.05 18.96
N HIS A 207 7.94 -10.11 18.47
CA HIS A 207 7.42 -11.47 18.50
C HIS A 207 8.14 -12.23 19.59
N ILE A 208 7.39 -12.73 20.57
CA ILE A 208 7.89 -13.49 21.71
C ILE A 208 7.32 -14.90 21.62
N ILE A 209 8.18 -15.89 21.41
CA ILE A 209 7.80 -17.30 21.34
C ILE A 209 8.18 -17.95 22.66
N GLN A 210 7.17 -18.45 23.39
CA GLN A 210 7.38 -19.19 24.62
C GLN A 210 7.50 -20.68 24.34
N ARG A 211 8.55 -21.29 24.88
CA ARG A 211 8.81 -22.72 24.73
C ARG A 211 9.03 -23.35 26.09
N PRO A 212 8.19 -24.31 26.52
CA PRO A 212 8.36 -24.98 27.81
C PRO A 212 9.79 -25.54 27.96
N GLY A 213 10.49 -25.13 29.02
CA GLY A 213 11.85 -25.60 29.33
C GLY A 213 12.98 -24.93 28.52
N HIS A 214 12.69 -23.92 27.72
CA HIS A 214 13.67 -23.15 26.96
C HIS A 214 13.56 -21.65 27.27
N ALA A 215 14.62 -20.90 26.97
CA ALA A 215 14.57 -19.45 27.02
C ALA A 215 13.61 -18.91 25.95
N ASP A 216 12.89 -17.83 26.29
CA ASP A 216 12.00 -17.14 25.36
C ASP A 216 12.82 -16.62 24.16
N VAL A 217 12.26 -16.83 22.96
CA VAL A 217 12.85 -16.29 21.73
C VAL A 217 12.14 -14.99 21.41
N ILE A 218 12.91 -13.90 21.29
CA ILE A 218 12.39 -12.57 21.00
C ILE A 218 12.98 -12.10 19.67
N SER A 219 12.13 -11.76 18.72
CA SER A 219 12.52 -11.25 17.40
C SER A 219 11.74 -10.00 17.02
N ASP A 220 12.32 -9.21 16.12
CA ASP A 220 11.63 -8.15 15.42
C ASP A 220 11.02 -8.70 14.13
N VAL A 221 9.72 -8.47 13.93
CA VAL A 221 8.97 -8.96 12.78
C VAL A 221 8.17 -7.84 12.14
N THR A 222 7.84 -7.99 10.85
CA THR A 222 7.06 -6.98 10.13
C THR A 222 5.57 -7.14 10.43
N GLY A 223 4.92 -6.05 10.80
CA GLY A 223 3.47 -5.97 10.97
C GLY A 223 2.84 -4.91 10.07
N VAL A 224 1.66 -5.20 9.56
CA VAL A 224 0.76 -4.24 8.90
C VAL A 224 -0.58 -4.29 9.61
N ILE A 225 -1.16 -3.14 9.95
CA ILE A 225 -2.53 -3.03 10.46
C ILE A 225 -3.36 -2.26 9.44
N LEU A 226 -4.54 -2.77 9.11
CA LEU A 226 -5.52 -2.09 8.28
C LEU A 226 -6.65 -1.59 9.17
N CYS A 227 -6.89 -0.27 9.15
CA CYS A 227 -7.95 0.38 9.91
C CYS A 227 -8.93 1.16 9.02
N PRO A 228 -9.46 0.60 7.91
CA PRO A 228 -10.28 1.37 6.99
C PRO A 228 -11.61 1.83 7.59
N ASN A 229 -12.09 1.26 8.71
CA ASN A 229 -13.29 1.79 9.40
C ASN A 229 -13.06 3.14 10.08
N ARG A 230 -11.81 3.58 10.22
CA ARG A 230 -11.48 4.94 10.67
C ARG A 230 -11.70 5.98 9.58
N GLN A 231 -11.82 5.53 8.33
CA GLN A 231 -12.11 6.41 7.22
C GLN A 231 -13.51 7.01 7.37
N THR A 232 -13.58 8.33 7.51
CA THR A 232 -14.85 9.06 7.61
C THR A 232 -15.50 9.29 6.25
N ASN A 233 -14.76 9.11 5.15
CA ASN A 233 -15.29 9.24 3.81
C ASN A 233 -16.33 8.13 3.51
N PRO A 234 -17.63 8.46 3.32
CA PRO A 234 -18.67 7.49 2.99
C PRO A 234 -18.50 6.84 1.62
N ASP A 235 -17.60 7.33 0.77
CA ASP A 235 -17.33 6.81 -0.57
C ASP A 235 -16.09 5.89 -0.63
N ALA A 236 -15.43 5.64 0.50
CA ALA A 236 -14.29 4.71 0.57
C ALA A 236 -14.65 3.29 0.08
N LEU A 237 -13.88 2.74 -0.85
CA LEU A 237 -14.27 1.51 -1.51
C LEU A 237 -13.62 0.28 -0.85
N PRO A 238 -14.39 -0.78 -0.55
CA PRO A 238 -13.83 -2.01 0.01
C PRO A 238 -13.08 -2.85 -1.03
N ALA A 239 -13.38 -2.66 -2.31
CA ALA A 239 -12.63 -3.21 -3.43
C ALA A 239 -12.79 -2.28 -4.64
N LEU A 240 -11.78 -2.25 -5.52
CA LEU A 240 -11.79 -1.49 -6.76
C LEU A 240 -11.82 -2.44 -7.96
N SER A 241 -12.97 -2.54 -8.61
CA SER A 241 -13.15 -3.44 -9.75
C SER A 241 -12.29 -3.04 -10.96
N PRO A 242 -11.82 -4.00 -11.77
CA PRO A 242 -11.23 -3.70 -13.05
C PRO A 242 -12.21 -2.96 -13.96
N ASN A 243 -11.73 -1.94 -14.65
CA ASN A 243 -12.53 -0.99 -15.42
C ASN A 243 -13.45 -0.13 -14.54
N PHE A 244 -13.05 0.13 -13.29
CA PHE A 244 -13.68 1.14 -12.47
C PHE A 244 -13.82 2.44 -13.28
N VAL A 245 -14.97 3.08 -13.20
CA VAL A 245 -15.21 4.38 -13.82
C VAL A 245 -15.35 5.38 -12.68
N PRO A 246 -14.39 6.30 -12.51
CA PRO A 246 -14.50 7.27 -11.43
C PRO A 246 -15.63 8.25 -11.69
N GLY A 247 -16.02 8.95 -10.62
CA GLY A 247 -16.91 10.10 -10.71
C GLY A 247 -16.39 11.17 -11.68
N PRO A 248 -17.26 12.12 -12.08
CA PRO A 248 -16.95 13.13 -13.09
C PRO A 248 -15.70 13.96 -12.77
N ASP A 249 -15.41 14.20 -11.49
CA ASP A 249 -14.27 14.98 -11.03
C ASP A 249 -12.93 14.23 -11.14
N ARG A 250 -12.94 12.93 -11.45
CA ARG A 250 -11.75 12.06 -11.56
C ARG A 250 -10.77 12.28 -10.41
N ASN A 251 -11.29 12.45 -9.20
CA ASN A 251 -10.48 12.64 -8.00
C ASN A 251 -10.33 11.31 -7.27
N VAL A 252 -9.12 10.73 -7.28
CA VAL A 252 -8.84 9.44 -6.60
C VAL A 252 -9.11 9.51 -5.10
N ASN A 253 -8.89 10.69 -4.49
CA ASN A 253 -9.15 10.89 -3.06
C ASN A 253 -10.63 10.80 -2.71
N ALA A 254 -11.53 10.94 -3.69
CA ALA A 254 -12.95 10.86 -3.44
C ALA A 254 -13.40 9.43 -3.06
N TYR A 255 -12.64 8.39 -3.41
CA TYR A 255 -13.11 7.00 -3.27
C TYR A 255 -12.09 6.02 -2.68
N ILE A 256 -11.01 6.52 -2.03
CA ILE A 256 -9.89 5.76 -1.43
C ILE A 256 -10.24 4.31 -1.13
N SER A 257 -9.49 3.37 -1.72
CA SER A 257 -9.81 1.94 -1.64
C SER A 257 -9.01 1.21 -0.55
N ALA A 258 -9.63 0.27 0.17
CA ALA A 258 -8.93 -0.58 1.15
C ALA A 258 -7.76 -1.38 0.53
N PRO A 259 -7.89 -1.95 -0.69
CA PRO A 259 -6.77 -2.54 -1.41
C PRO A 259 -5.65 -1.55 -1.75
N GLY A 260 -6.00 -0.30 -2.08
CA GLY A 260 -5.03 0.78 -2.25
C GLY A 260 -4.25 1.09 -0.99
N ILE A 261 -4.94 1.17 0.17
CA ILE A 261 -4.29 1.33 1.48
C ILE A 261 -3.32 0.17 1.74
N LEU A 262 -3.73 -1.08 1.46
CA LEU A 262 -2.84 -2.22 1.61
C LEU A 262 -1.61 -2.13 0.70
N ILE A 263 -1.75 -1.66 -0.55
CA ILE A 263 -0.61 -1.42 -1.45
C ILE A 263 0.33 -0.35 -0.87
N HIS A 264 -0.21 0.75 -0.35
CA HIS A 264 0.56 1.78 0.34
C HIS A 264 1.42 1.14 1.45
N GLU A 265 0.82 0.33 2.32
CA GLU A 265 1.55 -0.33 3.40
C GLU A 265 2.60 -1.33 2.88
N MET A 266 2.29 -2.08 1.83
CA MET A 266 3.28 -2.99 1.23
C MET A 266 4.47 -2.25 0.62
N VAL A 267 4.31 -1.00 0.18
CA VAL A 267 5.43 -0.17 -0.29
C VAL A 267 6.34 0.24 0.87
N HIS A 268 5.81 0.48 2.07
CA HIS A 268 6.63 0.62 3.29
C HIS A 268 7.45 -0.64 3.57
N VAL A 269 6.86 -1.82 3.38
CA VAL A 269 7.56 -3.11 3.51
C VAL A 269 8.70 -3.23 2.49
N VAL A 270 8.48 -2.81 1.24
CA VAL A 270 9.53 -2.73 0.22
C VAL A 270 10.65 -1.78 0.65
N GLY A 271 10.32 -0.59 1.16
CA GLY A 271 11.31 0.35 1.69
C GLY A 271 12.20 -0.29 2.76
N ARG A 272 11.61 -1.01 3.71
CA ARG A 272 12.35 -1.73 4.77
C ARG A 272 13.27 -2.81 4.23
N SER A 273 12.84 -3.56 3.22
CA SER A 273 13.70 -4.58 2.58
C SER A 273 14.98 -3.97 1.98
N ARG A 274 14.94 -2.67 1.66
CA ARG A 274 16.07 -1.89 1.14
C ARG A 274 16.86 -1.16 2.24
N GLY A 275 16.56 -1.43 3.51
CA GLY A 275 17.16 -0.73 4.66
C GLY A 275 16.76 0.75 4.75
N GLN A 276 15.62 1.12 4.16
CA GLN A 276 15.13 2.50 4.12
C GLN A 276 13.79 2.62 4.85
N THR A 277 13.55 3.78 5.44
CA THR A 277 12.21 4.17 5.88
C THR A 277 11.65 5.13 4.85
N TRP A 278 10.78 4.60 4.00
CA TRP A 278 10.04 5.40 3.04
C TRP A 278 8.94 6.14 3.80
N GLY A 279 8.98 7.46 3.74
CA GLY A 279 8.10 8.31 4.53
C GLY A 279 6.83 8.65 3.77
N ASP A 280 5.75 8.86 4.50
CA ASP A 280 4.52 9.41 3.95
C ASP A 280 4.64 10.94 3.81
N VAL A 281 5.46 11.38 2.86
CA VAL A 281 5.81 12.79 2.72
C VAL A 281 4.66 13.58 2.08
N ALA A 282 3.84 12.94 1.25
CA ALA A 282 2.64 13.53 0.68
C ALA A 282 1.47 12.56 0.73
N TYR A 283 0.36 13.04 1.29
CA TYR A 283 -0.92 12.35 1.28
C TYR A 283 -1.86 13.02 0.28
N ALA A 284 -2.67 12.19 -0.38
CA ALA A 284 -3.69 12.60 -1.32
C ALA A 284 -3.15 13.04 -2.70
N PHE A 285 -3.98 12.85 -3.73
CA PHE A 285 -3.68 13.04 -5.15
C PHE A 285 -2.92 14.32 -5.51
N THR A 286 -3.41 15.50 -5.08
CA THR A 286 -2.78 16.78 -5.44
C THR A 286 -1.38 16.94 -4.84
N ASN A 287 -1.16 16.49 -3.62
CA ASN A 287 0.16 16.62 -2.97
C ASN A 287 1.17 15.65 -3.58
N CYS A 288 0.75 14.43 -3.89
CA CYS A 288 1.59 13.44 -4.57
C CYS A 288 2.01 13.89 -5.97
N LEU A 289 1.09 14.53 -6.70
CA LEU A 289 1.38 15.17 -7.98
C LEU A 289 2.40 16.30 -7.83
N ASN A 290 2.17 17.22 -6.89
CA ASN A 290 3.05 18.37 -6.69
C ASN A 290 4.45 17.91 -6.27
N MET A 291 4.54 16.86 -5.45
CA MET A 291 5.78 16.21 -5.10
C MET A 291 6.48 15.62 -6.32
N ALA A 292 5.81 14.80 -7.14
CA ALA A 292 6.44 14.22 -8.32
C ALA A 292 7.06 15.29 -9.24
N LYS A 293 6.38 16.43 -9.41
CA LYS A 293 6.88 17.57 -10.19
C LYS A 293 8.07 18.29 -9.58
N THR A 294 8.14 18.39 -8.26
CA THR A 294 9.14 19.18 -7.54
C THR A 294 10.36 18.34 -7.12
N ASP A 295 10.14 17.09 -6.74
CA ASP A 295 11.13 16.13 -6.31
C ASP A 295 10.71 14.70 -6.68
N GLN A 296 11.17 14.26 -7.86
CA GLN A 296 10.92 12.91 -8.36
C GLN A 296 11.51 11.82 -7.46
N ASN A 297 12.64 12.07 -6.80
CA ASN A 297 13.28 11.05 -5.95
C ASN A 297 12.45 10.79 -4.70
N THR A 298 11.91 11.85 -4.10
CA THR A 298 10.99 11.71 -2.97
C THR A 298 9.67 11.04 -3.41
N ALA A 299 9.14 11.36 -4.60
CA ALA A 299 7.96 10.69 -5.13
C ALA A 299 8.17 9.18 -5.37
N LEU A 300 9.36 8.77 -5.80
CA LEU A 300 9.73 7.34 -5.95
C LEU A 300 9.85 6.59 -4.62
N GLN A 301 9.89 7.31 -3.50
CA GLN A 301 9.92 6.75 -2.14
C GLN A 301 8.64 7.05 -1.36
N ASN A 302 7.63 7.68 -1.97
CA ASN A 302 6.36 8.01 -1.30
C ASN A 302 5.31 6.92 -1.60
N PRO A 303 4.88 6.13 -0.60
CA PRO A 303 3.94 5.02 -0.83
C PRO A 303 2.62 5.43 -1.47
N ASP A 304 2.15 6.65 -1.17
CA ASP A 304 0.90 7.18 -1.71
C ASP A 304 0.96 7.37 -3.25
N ASN A 305 2.13 7.65 -3.84
CA ASN A 305 2.28 7.70 -5.29
C ASN A 305 2.00 6.32 -5.93
N TYR A 306 2.45 5.24 -5.30
CA TYR A 306 2.21 3.87 -5.75
C TYR A 306 0.78 3.41 -5.49
N ARG A 307 0.14 3.81 -4.38
CA ARG A 307 -1.29 3.59 -4.18
C ARG A 307 -2.08 4.21 -5.33
N LEU A 308 -1.89 5.51 -5.54
CA LEU A 308 -2.67 6.28 -6.50
C LEU A 308 -2.49 5.74 -7.91
N PHE A 309 -1.25 5.43 -8.32
CA PHE A 309 -1.01 4.84 -9.65
C PHE A 309 -1.68 3.46 -9.81
N ALA A 310 -1.72 2.63 -8.76
CA ALA A 310 -2.42 1.34 -8.79
C ALA A 310 -3.94 1.49 -8.88
N GLU A 311 -4.53 2.45 -8.16
CA GLU A 311 -5.96 2.80 -8.23
C GLU A 311 -6.34 3.31 -9.62
N VAL A 312 -5.55 4.22 -10.16
CA VAL A 312 -5.67 4.74 -11.53
C VAL A 312 -5.60 3.62 -12.57
N SER A 313 -4.74 2.63 -12.35
CA SER A 313 -4.56 1.48 -13.25
C SER A 313 -5.76 0.52 -13.27
N GLN A 314 -6.71 0.62 -12.33
CA GLN A 314 -8.01 -0.06 -12.43
C GLN A 314 -8.97 0.63 -13.41
N SER A 315 -8.68 1.85 -13.82
CA SER A 315 -9.45 2.63 -14.80
C SER A 315 -8.62 2.89 -16.06
N PRO A 316 -8.20 1.85 -16.82
CA PRO A 316 -7.23 1.99 -17.90
C PRO A 316 -7.71 2.83 -19.09
N LYS A 317 -9.01 3.16 -19.15
CA LYS A 317 -9.62 4.05 -20.16
C LYS A 317 -9.74 5.50 -19.69
N THR A 318 -9.38 5.78 -18.44
CA THR A 318 -9.47 7.12 -17.83
C THR A 318 -8.09 7.74 -17.77
N GLU A 319 -7.94 8.86 -18.46
CA GLU A 319 -6.82 9.78 -18.22
C GLU A 319 -7.13 10.59 -16.96
N TRP A 320 -6.24 10.47 -15.97
CA TRP A 320 -6.37 11.16 -14.69
C TRP A 320 -5.66 12.51 -14.80
N LEU A 321 -6.47 13.55 -14.96
CA LEU A 321 -5.98 14.92 -15.00
C LEU A 321 -5.89 15.46 -13.57
N ALA A 322 -4.96 16.38 -13.32
CA ALA A 322 -5.02 17.20 -12.12
C ALA A 322 -6.42 17.82 -12.02
N PRO A 323 -7.02 17.94 -10.82
CA PRO A 323 -8.09 18.90 -10.64
C PRO A 323 -7.59 20.21 -11.23
N GLN A 324 -8.34 20.80 -12.16
CA GLN A 324 -8.04 22.17 -12.52
C GLN A 324 -8.06 22.94 -11.21
N ILE A 325 -6.90 23.50 -10.83
CA ILE A 325 -6.82 24.41 -9.71
C ILE A 325 -7.83 25.49 -10.05
N GLN A 326 -9.00 25.47 -9.40
CA GLN A 326 -9.97 26.55 -9.52
C GLN A 326 -9.19 27.81 -9.19
N GLY A 327 -9.12 28.70 -10.19
CA GLY A 327 -8.06 29.69 -10.31
C GLY A 327 -7.71 30.30 -8.96
N THR A 328 -6.43 30.15 -8.58
CA THR A 328 -5.81 31.13 -7.70
C THR A 328 -6.05 32.48 -8.37
N THR A 329 -7.01 33.23 -7.86
CA THR A 329 -7.10 34.66 -8.10
C THR A 329 -5.72 35.21 -7.81
N THR A 330 -5.05 35.66 -8.86
CA THR A 330 -3.86 36.48 -8.77
C THR A 330 -4.13 37.52 -7.70
N PRO A 331 -3.33 37.60 -6.61
CA PRO A 331 -3.41 38.75 -5.73
C PRO A 331 -3.24 39.99 -6.61
N PRO A 332 -4.10 41.02 -6.49
CA PRO A 332 -3.97 42.19 -7.33
C PRO A 332 -2.54 42.71 -7.18
N ALA A 333 -1.87 42.89 -8.32
CA ALA A 333 -0.55 43.47 -8.39
C ALA A 333 -0.54 44.75 -7.54
N GLN A 334 0.26 44.76 -6.47
CA GLN A 334 0.53 46.00 -5.76
C GLN A 334 1.13 46.98 -6.79
N PRO A 335 0.57 48.18 -6.94
CA PRO A 335 1.17 49.18 -7.80
C PRO A 335 2.55 49.54 -7.26
N ALA A 336 3.54 49.45 -8.14
CA ALA A 336 4.89 49.92 -7.89
C ALA A 336 4.89 51.46 -7.71
N GLY A 337 5.52 51.92 -6.63
CA GLY A 337 5.83 53.34 -6.37
C GLY A 337 4.82 54.01 -5.44
N ALA A 338 5.21 54.65 -4.34
CA ALA A 338 6.30 55.62 -4.28
C ALA A 338 7.02 55.62 -2.93
N ALA A 339 8.33 55.79 -2.99
CA ALA A 339 9.14 56.29 -1.89
C ALA A 339 8.66 57.68 -1.45
N ARG A 340 8.47 57.91 -0.14
CA ARG A 340 8.90 59.17 0.53
C ARG A 340 8.78 59.13 2.06
N ARG A 341 9.96 59.33 2.67
CA ARG A 341 10.28 60.12 3.87
C ARG A 341 9.87 59.63 5.27
N ALA A 342 10.93 59.32 6.01
CA ALA A 342 11.04 59.50 7.45
C ALA A 342 10.80 60.96 7.91
N ARG A 343 10.22 61.09 9.12
CA ARG A 343 10.15 62.20 10.11
C ARG A 343 8.77 62.07 10.78
N ARG A 344 8.59 61.98 12.10
CA ARG A 344 9.41 62.12 13.30
C ARG A 344 8.87 61.14 14.33
#